data_AF-X0U951-F1
#
_entry.id   AF-X0U951-F1
#
_cell.length_a   1.000
_cell.length_b   1.000
_cell.length_c   1.000
_cell.angle_alpha   90.00
_cell.angle_beta   90.00
_cell.angle_gamma   90.00
#
_symmetry.space_group_name_H-M   'P 1'
#
loop_
_entity.id
_entity.type
_entity.pdbx_description
1 polymer ?
#
loop_
_entity_poly.entity_id
_entity_poly.type
_entity_poly.pdbx_seq_one_letter_code
_entity_poly.pdbx_strand_id
1 'polypeptide(L)'
;EITEIKNKYFGSKTHKLVRINYPKGVFTVSADGAFEVPKLFPIRLYSTDGQWRWSKARMSRKTKTNPSGFVDHHLNIRHQHVLQSTDIELLWFLLNKSSDLNKRIHIEDLEGEALDKVVEMASDVDIRFMLMGNSPIAKDEKLIRQVADVFGVRDADKMQLNQLKIALYDKVKKGQESKDKFVNYDKFNEITQGDKVRKLAYLTKTSVNDKLVRYNITERAWFIMSRQSFEEKLLDIKPSEAADAVQVLIAEVIRDSNVRNRLLTALGQEEAVT
;
A
#
# COMPACT_ATOMS: atom_id res chain seq x y z
N GLU A 1 32.64 5.27 -14.23
CA GLU A 1 32.03 3.97 -13.89
C GLU A 1 32.01 3.62 -12.40
N ILE A 2 33.08 3.10 -11.76
CA ILE A 2 33.02 2.66 -10.34
C ILE A 2 32.63 3.81 -9.39
N THR A 3 33.20 5.01 -9.59
CA THR A 3 32.86 6.21 -8.81
C THR A 3 31.40 6.62 -8.98
N GLU A 4 30.81 6.43 -10.16
CA GLU A 4 29.39 6.73 -10.41
C GLU A 4 28.49 5.73 -9.69
N ILE A 5 28.81 4.44 -9.72
CA ILE A 5 28.11 3.40 -8.95
C ILE A 5 28.22 3.70 -7.45
N LYS A 6 29.40 4.13 -6.98
CA LYS A 6 29.62 4.49 -5.58
C LYS A 6 28.73 5.65 -5.17
N ASN A 7 28.68 6.71 -5.95
CA ASN A 7 27.83 7.87 -5.66
C ASN A 7 26.33 7.53 -5.79
N LYS A 8 25.95 6.63 -6.69
CA LYS A 8 24.56 6.23 -6.94
C LYS A 8 23.96 5.38 -5.81
N TYR A 9 24.75 4.54 -5.17
CA TYR A 9 24.26 3.58 -4.17
C TYR A 9 24.80 3.80 -2.75
N PHE A 10 25.97 4.44 -2.60
CA PHE A 10 26.66 4.66 -1.33
C PHE A 10 27.17 6.11 -1.18
N GLY A 11 26.65 7.05 -1.95
CA GLY A 11 26.94 8.47 -1.79
C GLY A 11 26.47 8.97 -0.43
N SER A 12 27.06 10.08 0.04
CA SER A 12 26.68 10.70 1.32
C SER A 12 25.22 11.15 1.40
N LYS A 13 24.52 11.20 0.26
CA LYS A 13 23.09 11.55 0.13
C LYS A 13 22.21 10.36 -0.28
N THR A 14 22.72 9.14 -0.28
CA THR A 14 21.94 7.96 -0.69
C THR A 14 21.71 7.04 0.49
N HIS A 15 20.44 6.83 0.84
CA HIS A 15 20.00 5.95 1.92
C HIS A 15 19.55 4.58 1.38
N LYS A 16 20.27 4.10 0.36
CA LYS A 16 19.95 2.85 -0.32
C LYS A 16 20.69 1.68 0.33
N LEU A 17 19.98 0.60 0.56
CA LEU A 17 20.56 -0.64 1.04
C LEU A 17 20.63 -1.65 -0.11
N VAL A 18 21.85 -2.01 -0.50
CA VAL A 18 22.08 -2.98 -1.56
C VAL A 18 22.21 -4.37 -0.95
N ARG A 19 21.29 -5.28 -1.29
CA ARG A 19 21.24 -6.65 -0.80
C ARG A 19 21.32 -7.65 -1.95
N ILE A 20 22.04 -8.74 -1.73
CA ILE A 20 21.97 -9.92 -2.58
C ILE A 20 21.11 -10.96 -1.86
N ASN A 21 19.97 -11.31 -2.46
CA ASN A 21 19.09 -12.35 -1.90
C ASN A 21 19.26 -13.65 -2.68
N TYR A 22 19.39 -14.77 -1.94
CA TYR A 22 19.35 -16.10 -2.55
C TYR A 22 17.97 -16.74 -2.35
N PRO A 23 17.23 -17.08 -3.43
CA PRO A 23 15.83 -17.50 -3.35
C PRO A 23 15.59 -18.87 -2.69
N LYS A 24 16.65 -19.64 -2.39
CA LYS A 24 16.55 -20.98 -1.77
C LYS A 24 17.09 -21.05 -0.34
N GLY A 25 17.28 -19.93 0.35
CA GLY A 25 17.55 -19.92 1.78
C GLY A 25 16.32 -20.41 2.54
N VAL A 26 16.19 -21.71 2.75
CA VAL A 26 15.12 -22.30 3.56
C VAL A 26 15.44 -22.03 5.02
N PHE A 27 14.56 -21.30 5.70
CA PHE A 27 14.62 -21.15 7.15
C PHE A 27 14.24 -22.46 7.80
N THR A 28 15.07 -22.96 8.71
CA THR A 28 14.71 -24.07 9.59
C THR A 28 14.57 -23.54 10.99
N VAL A 29 13.48 -23.92 11.67
CA VAL A 29 13.32 -23.65 13.09
C VAL A 29 14.20 -24.64 13.84
N SER A 30 15.14 -24.13 14.64
CA SER A 30 15.99 -24.97 15.49
C SER A 30 15.16 -25.63 16.59
N ALA A 31 15.74 -26.61 17.29
CA ALA A 31 15.08 -27.29 18.41
C ALA A 31 14.64 -26.31 19.52
N ASP A 32 15.30 -25.16 19.63
CA ASP A 32 15.03 -24.11 20.62
C ASP A 32 14.04 -23.05 20.11
N GLY A 33 13.44 -23.24 18.92
CA GLY A 33 12.52 -22.28 18.31
C GLY A 33 13.20 -21.10 17.61
N ALA A 34 14.54 -21.05 17.55
CA ALA A 34 15.27 -19.99 16.89
C ALA A 34 15.31 -20.22 15.35
N PHE A 35 15.22 -19.14 14.59
CA PHE A 35 15.35 -19.20 13.13
C PHE A 35 16.81 -19.42 12.75
N GLU A 36 17.12 -20.57 12.14
CA GLU A 36 18.46 -20.88 11.64
C GLU A 36 18.47 -21.02 10.11
N VAL A 37 19.58 -20.62 9.51
CA VAL A 37 19.86 -20.79 8.07
C VAL A 37 21.02 -21.77 7.94
N PRO A 38 20.76 -23.07 7.74
CA PRO A 38 21.75 -24.13 8.01
C PRO A 38 22.81 -24.30 6.92
N LYS A 39 22.61 -23.77 5.70
CA LYS A 39 23.51 -24.01 4.56
C LYS A 39 24.06 -22.71 3.97
N LEU A 40 25.38 -22.63 3.85
CA LEU A 40 26.06 -21.61 3.05
C LEU A 40 25.85 -21.93 1.57
N PHE A 41 25.46 -20.93 0.78
CA PHE A 41 25.28 -21.05 -0.66
C PHE A 41 26.46 -20.38 -1.37
N PRO A 42 27.34 -21.15 -2.03
CA PRO A 42 28.45 -20.58 -2.78
C PRO A 42 27.95 -19.98 -4.08
N ILE A 43 28.03 -18.65 -4.19
CA ILE A 43 27.78 -17.93 -5.42
C ILE A 43 29.08 -17.85 -6.20
N ARG A 44 29.09 -18.42 -7.41
CA ARG A 44 30.20 -18.35 -8.36
C ARG A 44 30.31 -16.94 -8.92
N LEU A 45 31.43 -16.27 -8.68
CA LEU A 45 31.69 -14.91 -9.15
C LEU A 45 32.44 -14.90 -10.48
N TYR A 46 31.79 -15.47 -11.50
CA TYR A 46 32.26 -15.51 -12.88
C TYR A 46 31.24 -14.82 -13.78
N SER A 47 31.71 -14.23 -14.87
CA SER A 47 30.83 -13.82 -15.95
C SER A 47 30.31 -15.03 -16.73
N THR A 48 29.22 -14.83 -17.45
CA THR A 48 28.52 -15.87 -18.23
C THR A 48 29.40 -16.44 -19.34
N ASP A 49 30.30 -15.62 -19.89
CA ASP A 49 31.32 -16.01 -20.88
C ASP A 49 32.60 -16.62 -20.24
N GLY A 50 32.68 -16.67 -18.90
CA GLY A 50 33.82 -17.20 -18.15
C GLY A 50 35.09 -16.34 -18.19
N GLN A 51 35.08 -15.20 -18.88
CA GLN A 51 36.25 -14.35 -19.08
C GLN A 51 36.60 -13.51 -17.84
N TRP A 52 35.59 -13.07 -17.10
CA TRP A 52 35.75 -12.23 -15.92
C TRP A 52 35.55 -13.04 -14.64
N ARG A 53 36.40 -12.75 -13.65
CA ARG A 53 36.38 -13.39 -12.34
C ARG A 53 36.60 -12.33 -11.27
N TRP A 54 35.81 -12.36 -10.22
CA TRP A 54 36.08 -11.56 -9.02
C TRP A 54 36.68 -12.44 -7.92
N SER A 55 37.63 -11.86 -7.16
CA SER A 55 38.30 -12.53 -6.04
C SER A 55 38.80 -11.46 -5.07
N LYS A 56 38.55 -11.63 -3.75
CA LYS A 56 39.22 -10.85 -2.70
C LYS A 56 40.68 -11.32 -2.48
N ALA A 57 40.97 -12.57 -2.81
CA ALA A 57 42.29 -13.17 -2.61
C ALA A 57 43.30 -12.71 -3.68
N ARG A 58 44.55 -12.49 -3.25
CA ARG A 58 45.69 -12.32 -4.16
C ARG A 58 45.92 -13.63 -4.93
N MET A 59 46.35 -13.52 -6.18
CA MET A 59 46.70 -14.65 -7.03
C MET A 59 47.69 -15.58 -6.28
N SER A 60 47.35 -16.85 -6.09
CA SER A 60 48.27 -17.77 -5.41
C SER A 60 49.53 -17.91 -6.27
N ARG A 61 50.71 -17.84 -5.63
CA ARG A 61 51.99 -18.02 -6.33
C ARG A 61 51.98 -19.41 -6.99
N LYS A 62 52.32 -19.48 -8.28
CA LYS A 62 52.49 -20.75 -9.00
C LYS A 62 53.43 -21.66 -8.22
N THR A 63 52.96 -22.83 -7.81
CA THR A 63 53.82 -23.93 -7.40
C THR A 63 53.80 -24.99 -8.50
N LYS A 64 54.89 -25.78 -8.64
CA LYS A 64 55.06 -26.77 -9.72
C LYS A 64 53.92 -27.80 -9.83
N THR A 65 53.14 -27.99 -8.76
CA THR A 65 52.06 -28.97 -8.68
C THR A 65 50.66 -28.36 -8.81
N ASN A 66 50.52 -27.03 -8.86
CA ASN A 66 49.22 -26.39 -8.97
C ASN A 66 49.33 -25.10 -9.82
N PRO A 67 48.74 -25.04 -11.02
CA PRO A 67 48.73 -23.82 -11.81
C PRO A 67 48.06 -22.71 -10.99
N SER A 68 48.61 -21.49 -11.04
CA SER A 68 48.11 -20.32 -10.31
C SER A 68 46.60 -20.16 -10.48
N GLY A 69 45.85 -20.52 -9.46
CA GLY A 69 44.42 -20.26 -9.32
C GLY A 69 44.20 -19.26 -8.20
N PHE A 70 43.16 -18.44 -8.29
CA PHE A 70 42.73 -17.71 -7.10
C PHE A 70 41.93 -18.69 -6.23
N VAL A 71 42.18 -18.63 -4.93
CA VAL A 71 41.69 -19.63 -3.98
C VAL A 71 40.25 -19.29 -3.52
N ASP A 72 39.75 -18.10 -3.86
CA ASP A 72 38.49 -17.59 -3.31
C ASP A 72 37.63 -16.86 -4.37
N HIS A 73 36.87 -17.65 -5.14
CA HIS A 73 35.98 -17.18 -6.22
C HIS A 73 34.48 -17.34 -5.87
N HIS A 74 34.19 -17.71 -4.63
CA HIS A 74 32.86 -18.02 -4.17
C HIS A 74 32.44 -17.04 -3.08
N LEU A 75 31.35 -16.32 -3.29
CA LEU A 75 30.70 -15.59 -2.20
C LEU A 75 29.72 -16.53 -1.51
N ASN A 76 30.00 -16.92 -0.28
CA ASN A 76 29.10 -17.76 0.50
C ASN A 76 28.01 -16.90 1.15
N ILE A 77 26.78 -17.01 0.66
CA ILE A 77 25.62 -16.28 1.21
C ILE A 77 24.75 -17.27 2.00
N ARG A 78 24.27 -16.87 3.17
CA ARG A 78 23.29 -17.67 3.94
C ARG A 78 21.86 -17.42 3.47
N HIS A 79 21.44 -16.15 3.46
CA HIS A 79 20.08 -15.75 3.07
C HIS A 79 20.11 -14.40 2.34
N GLN A 80 20.50 -13.35 3.06
CA GLN A 80 20.78 -12.03 2.51
C GLN A 80 22.23 -11.66 2.77
N HIS A 81 22.85 -10.97 1.82
CA HIS A 81 24.15 -10.34 2.02
C HIS A 81 24.03 -8.85 1.71
N VAL A 82 24.25 -8.02 2.73
CA VAL A 82 24.25 -6.56 2.60
C VAL A 82 25.62 -6.14 2.08
N LEU A 83 25.65 -5.45 0.95
CA LEU A 83 26.87 -4.88 0.39
C LEU A 83 27.13 -3.51 1.03
N GLN A 84 28.38 -3.29 1.42
CA GLN A 84 28.84 -2.01 1.97
C GLN A 84 29.54 -1.16 0.91
N SER A 85 29.81 0.10 1.22
CA SER A 85 30.60 1.00 0.35
C SER A 85 32.00 0.47 0.04
N THR A 86 32.55 -0.37 0.92
CA THR A 86 33.81 -1.10 0.77
C THR A 86 33.73 -2.24 -0.26
N ASP A 87 32.53 -2.75 -0.56
CA ASP A 87 32.29 -3.80 -1.54
C ASP A 87 31.92 -3.24 -2.93
N ILE A 88 32.26 -1.98 -3.21
CA ILE A 88 31.88 -1.29 -4.46
C ILE A 88 32.37 -2.00 -5.73
N GLU A 89 33.57 -2.60 -5.67
CA GLU A 89 34.13 -3.36 -6.81
C GLU A 89 33.35 -4.65 -7.05
N LEU A 90 32.88 -5.31 -5.98
CA LEU A 90 31.99 -6.46 -6.07
C LEU A 90 30.65 -6.05 -6.67
N LEU A 91 30.07 -4.93 -6.23
CA LEU A 91 28.82 -4.43 -6.78
C LEU A 91 28.94 -4.09 -8.27
N TRP A 92 30.02 -3.40 -8.68
CA TRP A 92 30.29 -3.12 -10.09
C TRP A 92 30.40 -4.41 -10.91
N PHE A 93 31.11 -5.42 -10.39
CA PHE A 93 31.24 -6.72 -11.04
C PHE A 93 29.88 -7.42 -11.20
N LEU A 94 29.08 -7.46 -10.14
CA LEU A 94 27.78 -8.14 -10.17
C LEU A 94 26.79 -7.46 -11.13
N LEU A 95 26.78 -6.13 -11.20
CA LEU A 95 25.91 -5.38 -12.11
C LEU A 95 26.33 -5.50 -13.58
N ASN A 96 27.65 -5.44 -13.86
CA ASN A 96 28.14 -5.29 -15.23
C ASN A 96 28.68 -6.57 -15.86
N LYS A 97 29.10 -7.56 -15.06
CA LYS A 97 29.79 -8.76 -15.55
C LYS A 97 29.08 -10.06 -15.18
N SER A 98 28.20 -10.07 -14.17
CA SER A 98 27.46 -11.27 -13.77
C SER A 98 25.96 -11.14 -14.05
N SER A 99 25.54 -11.40 -15.30
CA SER A 99 24.13 -11.27 -15.72
C SER A 99 23.15 -12.08 -14.86
N ASP A 100 23.60 -13.25 -14.39
CA ASP A 100 22.78 -14.18 -13.62
C ASP A 100 22.58 -13.74 -12.17
N LEU A 101 23.47 -12.89 -11.67
CA LEU A 101 23.44 -12.34 -10.31
C LEU A 101 22.90 -10.91 -10.28
N ASN A 102 23.00 -10.17 -11.38
CA ASN A 102 22.41 -8.83 -11.52
C ASN A 102 20.90 -8.85 -11.20
N LYS A 103 20.17 -9.86 -11.72
CA LYS A 103 18.74 -10.08 -11.41
C LYS A 103 18.43 -10.40 -9.94
N ARG A 104 19.45 -10.62 -9.10
CA ARG A 104 19.33 -11.02 -7.69
C ARG A 104 19.80 -9.93 -6.72
N ILE A 105 20.23 -8.78 -7.25
CA ILE A 105 20.54 -7.60 -6.46
C ILE A 105 19.23 -6.85 -6.22
N HIS A 106 18.86 -6.72 -4.96
CA HIS A 106 17.76 -5.89 -4.50
C HIS A 106 18.33 -4.60 -3.93
N ILE A 107 17.75 -3.47 -4.31
CA ILE A 107 18.14 -2.14 -3.84
C ILE A 107 16.93 -1.59 -3.11
N GLU A 108 16.99 -1.59 -1.78
CA GLU A 108 15.94 -1.04 -0.92
C GLU A 108 16.22 0.44 -0.66
N ASP A 109 15.19 1.28 -0.73
CA ASP A 109 15.27 2.70 -0.41
C ASP A 109 14.76 2.93 1.02
N LEU A 110 15.68 2.89 1.99
CA LEU A 110 15.33 2.92 3.40
C LEU A 110 14.77 4.28 3.84
N GLU A 111 15.19 5.37 3.21
CA GLU A 111 14.67 6.71 3.52
C GLU A 111 13.28 6.88 2.94
N GLY A 112 13.04 6.45 1.70
CA GLY A 112 11.70 6.44 1.11
C GLY A 112 10.70 5.64 1.97
N GLU A 113 11.07 4.41 2.36
CA GLU A 113 10.23 3.58 3.23
C GLU A 113 10.04 4.18 4.64
N ALA A 114 11.05 4.83 5.19
CA ALA A 114 10.93 5.51 6.49
C ALA A 114 10.03 6.75 6.39
N LEU A 115 10.14 7.54 5.33
CA LEU A 115 9.28 8.69 5.06
C LEU A 115 7.83 8.27 4.90
N ASP A 116 7.57 7.24 4.10
CA ASP A 116 6.22 6.68 3.91
C ASP A 116 5.62 6.22 5.25
N LYS A 117 6.41 5.55 6.09
CA LYS A 117 5.99 5.14 7.44
C LYS A 117 5.74 6.33 8.36
N VAL A 118 6.56 7.38 8.30
CA VAL A 118 6.35 8.60 9.10
C VAL A 118 5.06 9.29 8.69
N VAL A 119 4.78 9.38 7.38
CA VAL A 119 3.51 9.94 6.86
C VAL A 119 2.33 9.11 7.35
N GLU A 120 2.38 7.78 7.24
CA GLU A 120 1.32 6.89 7.73
C GLU A 120 1.08 7.04 9.24
N MET A 121 2.16 7.08 10.04
CA MET A 121 2.08 7.29 11.48
C MET A 121 1.50 8.67 11.84
N ALA A 122 1.87 9.72 11.11
CA ALA A 122 1.31 11.05 11.31
C ALA A 122 -0.20 11.06 11.04
N SER A 123 -0.65 10.49 9.92
CA SER A 123 -2.07 10.39 9.58
C SER A 123 -2.87 9.55 10.59
N ASP A 124 -2.27 8.46 11.13
CA ASP A 124 -2.90 7.68 12.21
C ASP A 124 -3.11 8.52 13.48
N VAL A 125 -2.09 9.29 13.88
CA VAL A 125 -2.15 10.17 15.04
C VAL A 125 -3.21 11.26 14.84
N ASP A 126 -3.28 11.86 13.65
CA ASP A 126 -4.26 12.90 13.34
C ASP A 126 -5.69 12.38 13.45
N ILE A 127 -5.98 11.20 12.93
CA ILE A 127 -7.34 10.63 12.98
C ILE A 127 -7.71 10.21 14.40
N ARG A 128 -6.76 9.65 15.16
CA ARG A 128 -6.99 9.41 16.59
C ARG A 128 -7.30 10.69 17.33
N PHE A 129 -6.59 11.78 17.04
CA PHE A 129 -6.89 13.08 17.62
C PHE A 129 -8.27 13.61 17.18
N MET A 130 -8.63 13.46 15.91
CA MET A 130 -9.94 13.86 15.37
C MET A 130 -11.10 13.09 16.00
N LEU A 131 -10.96 11.80 16.30
CA LEU A 131 -12.04 10.96 16.83
C LEU A 131 -12.06 10.88 18.36
N MET A 132 -10.89 10.68 18.96
CA MET A 132 -10.73 10.37 20.39
C MET A 132 -10.17 11.54 21.21
N GLY A 133 -9.59 12.55 20.54
CA GLY A 133 -9.06 13.74 21.17
C GLY A 133 -10.12 14.81 21.47
N ASN A 134 -9.65 16.03 21.75
CA ASN A 134 -10.49 17.19 22.07
C ASN A 134 -10.92 18.00 20.83
N SER A 135 -10.93 17.39 19.65
CA SER A 135 -11.30 18.06 18.41
C SER A 135 -12.81 18.42 18.38
N PRO A 136 -13.23 19.41 17.56
CA PRO A 136 -14.66 19.66 17.32
C PRO A 136 -15.38 18.43 16.73
N ILE A 137 -14.70 17.69 15.86
CA ILE A 137 -15.22 16.45 15.24
C ILE A 137 -15.51 15.41 16.32
N ALA A 138 -14.62 15.23 17.30
CA ALA A 138 -14.78 14.26 18.37
C ALA A 138 -16.01 14.53 19.24
N LYS A 139 -16.47 15.78 19.31
CA LYS A 139 -17.62 16.20 20.12
C LYS A 139 -18.94 16.18 19.34
N ASP A 140 -18.88 16.15 18.00
CA ASP A 140 -20.06 16.12 17.14
C ASP A 140 -20.51 14.68 16.86
N GLU A 141 -21.42 14.20 17.72
CA GLU A 141 -22.01 12.86 17.60
C GLU A 141 -22.73 12.66 16.26
N LYS A 142 -23.44 13.68 15.77
CA LYS A 142 -24.19 13.58 14.52
C LYS A 142 -23.24 13.40 13.35
N LEU A 143 -22.17 14.19 13.31
CA LEU A 143 -21.13 14.07 12.28
C LEU A 143 -20.48 12.68 12.33
N ILE A 144 -20.10 12.19 13.51
CA ILE A 144 -19.45 10.87 13.63
C ILE A 144 -20.37 9.75 13.12
N ARG A 145 -21.67 9.79 13.47
CA ARG A 145 -22.66 8.82 12.97
C ARG A 145 -22.80 8.87 11.45
N GLN A 146 -22.91 10.07 10.88
CA GLN A 146 -22.98 10.24 9.42
C GLN A 146 -21.75 9.66 8.71
N VAL A 147 -20.54 9.94 9.22
CA VAL A 147 -19.29 9.42 8.63
C VAL A 147 -19.22 7.89 8.78
N ALA A 148 -19.62 7.36 9.92
CA ALA A 148 -19.65 5.91 10.15
C ALA A 148 -20.61 5.18 9.21
N ASP A 149 -21.80 5.74 8.95
CA ASP A 149 -22.75 5.20 7.98
C ASP A 149 -22.18 5.20 6.56
N VAL A 150 -21.54 6.30 6.14
CA VAL A 150 -20.90 6.42 4.82
C VAL A 150 -19.82 5.35 4.63
N PHE A 151 -19.01 5.09 5.64
CA PHE A 151 -18.00 4.02 5.62
C PHE A 151 -18.55 2.62 5.89
N GLY A 152 -19.86 2.50 6.11
CA GLY A 152 -20.54 1.20 6.27
C GLY A 152 -20.16 0.50 7.56
N VAL A 153 -19.97 1.25 8.65
CA VAL A 153 -19.94 0.68 10.00
C VAL A 153 -21.34 0.11 10.28
N ARG A 154 -21.42 -1.16 10.68
CA ARG A 154 -22.71 -1.83 10.94
C ARG A 154 -23.33 -1.28 12.21
N ASP A 155 -24.65 -1.11 12.22
CA ASP A 155 -25.43 -0.66 13.37
C ASP A 155 -24.89 0.66 14.00
N ALA A 156 -24.39 1.57 13.16
CA ALA A 156 -23.77 2.81 13.60
C ALA A 156 -24.74 3.71 14.40
N ASP A 157 -26.04 3.58 14.16
CA ASP A 157 -27.14 4.23 14.85
C ASP A 157 -27.36 3.71 16.27
N LYS A 158 -27.10 2.42 16.51
CA LYS A 158 -27.34 1.75 17.81
C LYS A 158 -26.14 1.78 18.74
N MET A 159 -24.94 2.02 18.21
CA MET A 159 -23.72 2.06 19.00
C MET A 159 -23.67 3.30 19.91
N GLN A 160 -23.08 3.13 21.10
CA GLN A 160 -22.68 4.26 21.93
C GLN A 160 -21.54 5.04 21.26
N LEU A 161 -21.48 6.36 21.45
CA LEU A 161 -20.52 7.23 20.75
C LEU A 161 -19.06 6.76 20.86
N ASN A 162 -18.62 6.31 22.05
CA ASN A 162 -17.25 5.84 22.23
C ASN A 162 -16.97 4.53 21.47
N GLN A 163 -17.93 3.60 21.45
CA GLN A 163 -17.81 2.36 20.66
C GLN A 163 -17.80 2.68 19.17
N LEU A 164 -18.64 3.62 18.75
CA LEU A 164 -18.73 4.07 17.36
C LEU A 164 -17.42 4.70 16.88
N LYS A 165 -16.78 5.54 17.70
CA LYS A 165 -15.47 6.14 17.40
C LYS A 165 -14.39 5.08 17.19
N ILE A 166 -14.37 4.06 18.05
CA ILE A 166 -13.42 2.94 17.92
C ILE A 166 -13.70 2.14 16.65
N ALA A 167 -14.96 1.77 16.41
CA ALA A 167 -15.34 1.01 15.23
C ALA A 167 -15.05 1.76 13.91
N LEU A 168 -15.28 3.07 13.91
CA LEU A 168 -14.96 3.95 12.78
C LEU A 168 -13.45 4.03 12.56
N TYR A 169 -12.66 4.24 13.61
CA TYR A 169 -11.21 4.24 13.54
C TYR A 169 -10.67 2.91 12.96
N ASP A 170 -11.11 1.78 13.50
CA ASP A 170 -10.70 0.45 13.03
C ASP A 170 -11.07 0.22 11.57
N LYS A 171 -12.24 0.71 11.15
CA LYS A 171 -12.70 0.61 9.75
C LYS A 171 -11.78 1.39 8.81
N VAL A 172 -11.44 2.62 9.17
CA VAL A 172 -10.56 3.48 8.38
C VAL A 172 -9.14 2.93 8.34
N LYS A 173 -8.60 2.50 9.49
CA LYS A 173 -7.26 1.91 9.58
C LYS A 173 -7.12 0.64 8.74
N LYS A 174 -8.09 -0.29 8.83
CA LYS A 174 -8.09 -1.49 7.98
C LYS A 174 -8.15 -1.13 6.50
N GLY A 175 -8.93 -0.11 6.15
CA GLY A 175 -8.98 0.43 4.80
C GLY A 175 -7.62 0.94 4.32
N GLN A 176 -6.92 1.72 5.14
CA GLN A 176 -5.55 2.17 4.86
C GLN A 176 -4.57 1.00 4.66
N GLU A 177 -4.54 0.04 5.59
CA GLU A 177 -3.65 -1.13 5.54
C GLU A 177 -3.90 -1.98 4.28
N SER A 178 -5.16 -2.08 3.86
CA SER A 178 -5.58 -2.80 2.65
C SER A 178 -5.45 -2.00 1.36
N LYS A 179 -5.05 -0.72 1.43
CA LYS A 179 -5.01 0.24 0.31
C LYS A 179 -6.36 0.39 -0.39
N ASP A 180 -7.44 0.39 0.38
CA ASP A 180 -8.79 0.66 -0.10
C ASP A 180 -8.89 2.09 -0.65
N LYS A 181 -9.50 2.23 -1.83
CA LYS A 181 -9.65 3.51 -2.54
C LYS A 181 -10.71 4.42 -1.92
N PHE A 182 -11.69 3.84 -1.22
CA PHE A 182 -12.88 4.53 -0.73
C PHE A 182 -12.92 4.67 0.79
N VAL A 183 -12.17 3.83 1.51
CA VAL A 183 -12.07 3.87 2.97
C VAL A 183 -10.60 3.96 3.37
N ASN A 184 -10.12 5.16 3.67
CA ASN A 184 -8.74 5.40 4.10
C ASN A 184 -8.63 6.76 4.81
N TYR A 185 -7.42 7.12 5.23
CA TYR A 185 -7.17 8.35 5.99
C TYR A 185 -7.56 9.61 5.21
N ASP A 186 -7.23 9.67 3.92
CA ASP A 186 -7.53 10.81 3.07
C ASP A 186 -9.04 11.00 2.90
N LYS A 187 -9.79 9.92 2.66
CA LYS A 187 -11.25 9.98 2.55
C LYS A 187 -11.94 10.32 3.85
N PHE A 188 -11.41 9.86 4.99
CA PHE A 188 -11.93 10.28 6.29
C PHE A 188 -11.79 11.80 6.45
N ASN A 189 -10.62 12.35 6.10
CA ASN A 189 -10.36 13.77 6.20
C ASN A 189 -11.25 14.60 5.25
N GLU A 190 -11.41 14.16 4.01
CA GLU A 190 -12.26 14.81 3.00
C GLU A 190 -13.73 14.91 3.48
N ILE A 191 -14.27 13.82 4.01
CA ILE A 191 -15.67 13.76 4.46
C ILE A 191 -15.87 14.51 5.78
N THR A 192 -14.93 14.43 6.72
CA THR A 192 -15.09 15.13 8.01
C THR A 192 -14.98 16.64 7.87
N GLN A 193 -14.07 17.14 7.02
CA GLN A 193 -13.88 18.57 6.79
C GLN A 193 -14.88 19.18 5.80
N GLY A 194 -15.30 18.45 4.77
CA GLY A 194 -16.21 18.96 3.74
C GLY A 194 -17.69 18.78 4.08
N ASP A 195 -18.35 19.77 4.68
CA ASP A 195 -19.78 19.68 5.07
C ASP A 195 -20.70 19.27 3.90
N LYS A 196 -20.54 19.90 2.72
CA LYS A 196 -21.30 19.56 1.51
C LYS A 196 -21.03 18.12 1.04
N VAL A 197 -19.75 17.72 1.05
CA VAL A 197 -19.33 16.38 0.65
C VAL A 197 -19.93 15.34 1.59
N ARG A 198 -19.86 15.57 2.91
CA ARG A 198 -20.46 14.71 3.93
C ARG A 198 -21.95 14.54 3.76
N LYS A 199 -22.69 15.65 3.59
CA LYS A 199 -24.14 15.64 3.43
C LYS A 199 -24.56 14.85 2.18
N LEU A 200 -23.86 15.05 1.06
CA LEU A 200 -24.12 14.30 -0.18
C LEU A 200 -23.81 12.81 -0.02
N ALA A 201 -22.66 12.47 0.56
CA ALA A 201 -22.27 11.08 0.79
C ALA A 201 -23.27 10.36 1.70
N TYR A 202 -23.65 11.02 2.80
CA TYR A 202 -24.63 10.49 3.75
C TYR A 202 -26.00 10.34 3.10
N LEU A 203 -26.51 11.35 2.40
CA LEU A 203 -27.80 11.29 1.69
C LEU A 203 -27.83 10.15 0.68
N THR A 204 -26.75 9.98 -0.10
CA THR A 204 -26.62 8.90 -1.09
C THR A 204 -26.62 7.53 -0.42
N LYS A 205 -25.93 7.39 0.72
CA LYS A 205 -25.90 6.13 1.46
C LYS A 205 -27.27 5.79 2.03
N THR A 206 -27.95 6.78 2.60
CA THR A 206 -29.29 6.64 3.17
C THR A 206 -30.31 6.27 2.09
N SER A 207 -30.27 6.88 0.90
CA SER A 207 -31.18 6.54 -0.18
C SER A 207 -31.00 5.10 -0.70
N VAL A 208 -29.79 4.56 -0.64
CA VAL A 208 -29.52 3.13 -0.92
C VAL A 208 -30.09 2.24 0.19
N ASN A 209 -29.86 2.59 1.46
CA ASN A 209 -30.37 1.82 2.61
C ASN A 209 -31.91 1.80 2.65
N ASP A 210 -32.54 2.94 2.35
CA ASP A 210 -33.99 3.11 2.28
C ASP A 210 -34.61 2.54 1.01
N LYS A 211 -33.78 1.92 0.13
CA LYS A 211 -34.19 1.28 -1.12
C LYS A 211 -34.85 2.23 -2.12
N LEU A 212 -34.61 3.54 -2.01
CA LEU A 212 -34.98 4.57 -3.00
C LEU A 212 -34.04 4.50 -4.21
N VAL A 213 -32.81 4.06 -3.99
CA VAL A 213 -31.84 3.78 -5.05
C VAL A 213 -31.41 2.33 -4.95
N ARG A 214 -31.49 1.58 -6.05
CA ARG A 214 -31.14 0.14 -6.07
C ARG A 214 -30.19 -0.19 -7.19
N TYR A 215 -29.26 -1.10 -6.90
CA TYR A 215 -28.34 -1.65 -7.88
C TYR A 215 -28.98 -2.86 -8.56
N ASN A 216 -29.11 -2.80 -9.88
CA ASN A 216 -29.50 -3.93 -10.71
C ASN A 216 -28.23 -4.69 -11.12
N ILE A 217 -28.06 -5.92 -10.63
CA ILE A 217 -26.86 -6.74 -10.87
C ILE A 217 -26.75 -7.15 -12.35
N THR A 218 -27.88 -7.40 -13.03
CA THR A 218 -27.92 -7.84 -14.42
C THR A 218 -27.48 -6.72 -15.36
N GLU A 219 -28.01 -5.52 -15.14
CA GLU A 219 -27.68 -4.34 -15.94
C GLU A 219 -26.42 -3.62 -15.46
N ARG A 220 -25.92 -3.99 -14.27
CA ARG A 220 -24.78 -3.37 -13.60
C ARG A 220 -24.93 -1.86 -13.45
N ALA A 221 -26.13 -1.41 -13.14
CA ALA A 221 -26.44 0.01 -13.04
C ALA A 221 -27.26 0.32 -11.78
N TRP A 222 -27.12 1.55 -11.30
CA TRP A 222 -27.93 2.13 -10.26
C TRP A 222 -29.19 2.73 -10.84
N PHE A 223 -30.31 2.52 -10.18
CA PHE A 223 -31.61 3.01 -10.58
C PHE A 223 -32.31 3.71 -9.43
N ILE A 224 -33.06 4.76 -9.77
CA ILE A 224 -34.04 5.39 -8.90
C ILE A 224 -35.30 4.50 -8.90
N MET A 225 -35.81 4.25 -7.69
CA MET A 225 -37.00 3.45 -7.45
C MET A 225 -38.21 4.34 -7.20
N SER A 226 -39.32 4.00 -7.83
CA SER A 226 -40.65 4.57 -7.54
C SER A 226 -41.63 3.43 -7.41
N ARG A 227 -42.39 3.42 -6.31
CA ARG A 227 -43.42 2.39 -6.03
C ARG A 227 -42.96 0.94 -6.32
N GLN A 228 -41.68 0.65 -6.04
CA GLN A 228 -41.01 -0.64 -6.22
C GLN A 228 -40.61 -1.04 -7.66
N SER A 229 -40.80 -0.19 -8.66
CA SER A 229 -40.25 -0.38 -10.02
C SER A 229 -38.98 0.44 -10.25
N PHE A 230 -38.07 -0.09 -11.09
CA PHE A 230 -36.97 0.67 -11.66
C PHE A 230 -37.54 1.68 -12.66
N GLU A 231 -37.47 2.98 -12.35
CA GLU A 231 -37.97 4.01 -13.26
C GLU A 231 -36.83 4.62 -14.07
N GLU A 232 -35.78 5.08 -13.40
CA GLU A 232 -34.76 5.91 -14.04
C GLU A 232 -33.35 5.37 -13.74
N LYS A 233 -32.58 5.11 -14.80
CA LYS A 233 -31.19 4.66 -14.68
C LYS A 233 -30.27 5.81 -14.31
N LEU A 234 -29.70 5.79 -13.11
CA LEU A 234 -28.86 6.85 -12.56
C LEU A 234 -27.42 6.77 -13.06
N LEU A 235 -26.79 5.60 -12.98
CA LEU A 235 -25.35 5.43 -13.22
C LEU A 235 -25.02 3.99 -13.65
N ASP A 236 -24.22 3.82 -14.71
CA ASP A 236 -23.65 2.53 -15.10
C ASP A 236 -22.35 2.26 -14.31
N ILE A 237 -22.15 1.03 -13.83
CA ILE A 237 -20.98 0.60 -13.06
C ILE A 237 -20.13 -0.36 -13.88
N LYS A 238 -18.81 -0.13 -13.91
CA LYS A 238 -17.91 -1.05 -14.60
C LYS A 238 -17.83 -2.39 -13.88
N PRO A 239 -17.54 -3.50 -14.58
CA PRO A 239 -17.43 -4.82 -13.94
C PRO A 239 -16.39 -4.86 -12.81
N SER A 240 -15.29 -4.13 -12.97
CA SER A 240 -14.22 -4.00 -11.97
C SER A 240 -14.62 -3.24 -10.70
N GLU A 241 -15.75 -2.52 -10.74
CA GLU A 241 -16.23 -1.62 -9.69
C GLU A 241 -17.44 -2.20 -8.95
N ALA A 242 -17.95 -3.36 -9.38
CA ALA A 242 -19.17 -3.95 -8.83
C ALA A 242 -19.08 -4.29 -7.34
N ALA A 243 -17.90 -4.67 -6.84
CA ALA A 243 -17.68 -4.97 -5.42
C ALA A 243 -17.88 -3.72 -4.53
N ASP A 244 -17.59 -2.54 -5.07
CA ASP A 244 -17.64 -1.26 -4.37
C ASP A 244 -18.75 -0.36 -4.92
N ALA A 245 -19.78 -0.95 -5.54
CA ALA A 245 -20.79 -0.21 -6.31
C ALA A 245 -21.42 0.97 -5.54
N VAL A 246 -21.61 0.83 -4.22
CA VAL A 246 -22.16 1.91 -3.37
C VAL A 246 -21.16 3.07 -3.24
N GLN A 247 -19.88 2.77 -3.07
CA GLN A 247 -18.86 3.80 -2.87
C GLN A 247 -18.54 4.51 -4.18
N VAL A 248 -18.65 3.80 -5.29
CA VAL A 248 -18.60 4.37 -6.64
C VAL A 248 -19.77 5.32 -6.86
N LEU A 249 -21.00 4.94 -6.48
CA LEU A 249 -22.15 5.83 -6.56
C LEU A 249 -21.94 7.11 -5.73
N ILE A 250 -21.46 6.98 -4.50
CA ILE A 250 -21.14 8.13 -3.63
C ILE A 250 -20.11 9.03 -4.29
N ALA A 251 -19.02 8.47 -4.82
CA ALA A 251 -17.97 9.22 -5.50
C ALA A 251 -18.49 9.97 -6.74
N GLU A 252 -19.36 9.32 -7.53
CA GLU A 252 -19.97 9.95 -8.70
C GLU A 252 -20.96 11.06 -8.33
N VAL A 253 -21.78 10.89 -7.28
CA VAL A 253 -22.68 11.96 -6.80
C VAL A 253 -21.90 13.18 -6.30
N ILE A 254 -20.71 12.97 -5.70
CA ILE A 254 -19.87 14.09 -5.27
C ILE A 254 -19.25 14.81 -6.48
N ARG A 255 -18.83 14.05 -7.50
CA ARG A 255 -18.05 14.56 -8.64
C ARG A 255 -18.90 15.10 -9.79
N ASP A 256 -19.96 14.39 -10.17
CA ASP A 256 -20.79 14.65 -11.34
C ASP A 256 -22.08 15.37 -10.94
N SER A 257 -22.21 16.62 -11.39
CA SER A 257 -23.38 17.45 -11.11
C SER A 257 -24.67 16.90 -11.72
N ASN A 258 -24.61 16.18 -12.83
CA ASN A 258 -25.78 15.60 -13.48
C ASN A 258 -26.33 14.43 -12.64
N VAL A 259 -25.46 13.49 -12.27
CA VAL A 259 -25.83 12.36 -11.40
C VAL A 259 -26.37 12.87 -10.06
N ARG A 260 -25.70 13.87 -9.48
CA ARG A 260 -26.16 14.53 -8.24
C ARG A 260 -27.54 15.15 -8.39
N ASN A 261 -27.76 15.97 -9.41
CA ASN A 261 -29.03 16.68 -9.57
C ASN A 261 -30.19 15.70 -9.79
N ARG A 262 -30.00 14.66 -10.61
CA ARG A 262 -31.00 13.61 -10.81
C ARG A 262 -31.37 12.90 -9.50
N LEU A 263 -30.37 12.57 -8.69
CA LEU A 263 -30.60 12.01 -7.36
C LEU A 263 -31.36 12.97 -6.45
N LEU A 264 -30.96 14.24 -6.38
CA LEU A 264 -31.60 15.25 -5.52
C LEU A 264 -33.04 15.54 -5.93
N THR A 265 -33.31 15.67 -7.24
CA THR A 265 -34.66 15.86 -7.79
C THR A 265 -35.55 14.66 -7.46
N ALA A 266 -35.05 13.43 -7.63
CA ALA A 266 -35.79 12.22 -7.28
C ALA A 266 -36.11 12.10 -5.78
N LEU A 267 -35.25 12.68 -4.92
CA LEU A 267 -35.46 12.72 -3.47
C LEU A 267 -36.27 13.94 -3.01
N GLY A 268 -36.64 14.86 -3.91
CA GLY A 268 -37.32 16.11 -3.56
C GLY A 268 -36.47 17.07 -2.72
N GLN A 269 -35.14 17.03 -2.87
CA GLN A 269 -34.18 17.79 -2.06
C GLN A 269 -33.38 18.84 -2.84
N GLU A 270 -34.00 19.50 -3.83
CA GLU A 270 -33.35 20.45 -4.73
C GLU A 270 -32.68 21.65 -4.01
N GLU A 271 -33.14 22.02 -2.81
CA GLU A 271 -32.62 23.15 -2.02
C GLU A 271 -31.65 22.76 -0.87
N ALA A 272 -31.47 21.47 -0.57
CA ALA A 272 -30.82 21.05 0.68
C ALA A 272 -29.27 21.16 0.69
N VAL A 273 -28.64 21.46 -0.46
CA VAL A 273 -27.17 21.36 -0.64
C VAL A 273 -26.51 22.64 -1.19
N THR A 274 -27.26 23.73 -1.36
CA THR A 274 -26.70 25.06 -1.69
C THR A 274 -25.86 25.64 -0.55
#